data_AF-A0AAE2BVA4-F1
#
_entry.id   AF-A0AAE2BVA4-F1
#
_cell.length_a   1.000
_cell.length_b   1.000
_cell.length_c   1.000
_cell.angle_alpha   90.00
_cell.angle_beta   90.00
_cell.angle_gamma   90.00
#
_symmetry.space_group_name_H-M   'P 1'
#
loop_
_entity.id
_entity.type
_entity.pdbx_description
1 polymer ?
#
loop_
_entity_poly.entity_id
_entity_poly.type
_entity_poly.pdbx_seq_one_letter_code
_entity_poly.pdbx_strand_id
1 'polypeptide(L)'
;MFTRDGNDLVVTQKISLAEALTGYTVHLTTLDGRNLTIPINSVIHPTYEEVVPREGMPIPKEPTKRGNLRIKFNIKFPTRLTAEQKSGIKKLLAP
;
A
#
# COMPACT_ATOMS: atom_id res chain seq x y z
N MET A 1 -5.57 7.27 -7.71
CA MET A 1 -5.03 7.76 -9.01
C MET A 1 -3.82 6.93 -9.34
N PHE A 2 -3.76 6.40 -10.56
CA PHE A 2 -2.57 5.70 -11.05
C PHE A 2 -1.60 6.71 -11.67
N THR A 3 -0.31 6.52 -11.42
CA THR A 3 0.77 7.24 -12.07
C THR A 3 1.58 6.24 -12.87
N ARG A 4 1.87 6.52 -14.13
CA ARG A 4 2.72 5.65 -14.95
C ARG A 4 4.19 5.92 -14.66
N ASP A 5 4.96 4.86 -14.45
CA ASP A 5 6.42 4.89 -14.28
C ASP A 5 7.04 3.86 -15.24
N GLY A 6 7.43 4.31 -16.43
CA GLY A 6 7.87 3.42 -17.50
C GLY A 6 6.75 2.44 -17.93
N ASN A 7 6.95 1.15 -17.67
CA ASN A 7 5.96 0.09 -17.90
C ASN A 7 5.15 -0.24 -16.64
N ASP A 8 5.50 0.33 -15.49
CA ASP A 8 4.85 0.07 -14.22
C ASP A 8 3.76 1.12 -13.95
N LEU A 9 2.85 0.75 -13.06
CA LEU A 9 1.86 1.64 -12.49
C LEU A 9 2.16 1.84 -11.02
N VAL A 10 2.05 3.07 -10.54
CA VAL A 10 2.19 3.42 -9.13
C VAL A 10 0.85 3.94 -8.62
N VAL A 11 0.43 3.45 -7.47
CA VAL A 11 -0.74 3.96 -6.74
C VAL A 11 -0.37 4.20 -5.29
N THR A 12 -0.89 5.28 -4.71
CA THR A 12 -0.66 5.59 -3.30
C THR A 12 -1.95 5.43 -2.51
N GLN A 13 -1.98 4.47 -1.59
CA GLN A 13 -3.06 4.28 -0.63
C GLN A 13 -2.83 5.15 0.60
N LYS A 14 -3.88 5.80 1.10
CA LYS A 14 -3.85 6.52 2.37
C LYS A 14 -4.40 5.59 3.44
N ILE A 15 -3.59 5.25 4.42
CA ILE A 15 -3.95 4.36 5.52
C ILE A 15 -3.68 5.05 6.86
N SER A 16 -4.37 4.62 7.91
CA SER A 16 -4.08 5.03 9.28
C SER A 16 -2.83 4.32 9.81
N LEU A 17 -2.21 4.91 10.84
CA LEU A 17 -1.14 4.23 11.58
C LEU A 17 -1.61 2.89 12.17
N ALA A 18 -2.88 2.78 12.59
CA ALA A 18 -3.42 1.53 13.11
C ALA A 18 -3.41 0.43 12.04
N GLU A 19 -4.00 0.68 10.87
CA GLU A 19 -3.97 -0.24 9.72
C GLU A 19 -2.53 -0.60 9.31
N ALA A 20 -1.62 0.37 9.33
CA ALA A 20 -0.22 0.14 9.00
C ALA A 20 0.47 -0.85 9.96
N LEU A 21 0.08 -0.84 11.24
CA LEU A 21 0.66 -1.72 12.27
C LEU A 21 -0.08 -3.04 12.43
N THR A 22 -1.37 -3.11 12.10
CA THR A 22 -2.22 -4.28 12.38
C THR A 22 -2.65 -5.05 11.13
N GLY A 23 -2.32 -4.53 9.94
CA GLY A 23 -2.69 -5.13 8.66
C GLY A 23 -3.72 -4.30 7.90
N TYR A 24 -3.68 -4.42 6.58
CA TYR A 24 -4.51 -3.66 5.65
C TYR A 24 -4.84 -4.50 4.42
N THR A 25 -6.06 -4.39 3.88
CA THR A 25 -6.41 -5.01 2.60
C THR A 25 -6.60 -3.91 1.55
N VAL A 26 -5.78 -3.95 0.50
CA VAL A 26 -5.93 -3.04 -0.63
C VAL A 26 -7.08 -3.53 -1.50
N HIS A 27 -8.06 -2.66 -1.70
CA HIS A 27 -9.09 -2.83 -2.72
C HIS A 27 -8.86 -1.80 -3.83
N LEU A 28 -8.72 -2.29 -5.06
CA LEU A 28 -8.35 -1.43 -6.19
C LEU A 28 -9.00 -1.94 -7.47
N THR A 29 -9.63 -1.03 -8.20
CA THR A 29 -10.08 -1.29 -9.57
C THR A 29 -8.96 -0.92 -10.54
N THR A 30 -8.54 -1.87 -11.35
CA THR A 30 -7.50 -1.71 -12.37
C THR A 30 -8.00 -0.86 -13.54
N LEU A 31 -7.09 -0.43 -14.42
CA LEU A 31 -7.46 0.36 -15.61
C LEU A 31 -8.35 -0.39 -16.61
N ASP A 32 -8.29 -1.73 -16.60
CA ASP A 32 -9.14 -2.62 -17.40
C ASP A 32 -10.42 -3.07 -16.66
N GLY A 33 -10.73 -2.47 -15.50
CA GLY A 33 -12.00 -2.65 -14.79
C GLY A 33 -12.07 -3.88 -13.88
N ARG A 34 -10.99 -4.64 -13.71
CA ARG A 34 -10.93 -5.76 -12.74
C ARG A 34 -10.76 -5.23 -11.33
N ASN A 35 -11.26 -5.96 -10.35
CA ASN A 35 -11.05 -5.65 -8.94
C ASN A 35 -9.94 -6.54 -8.37
N LEU A 36 -8.92 -5.90 -7.80
CA LEU A 36 -7.86 -6.56 -7.03
C LEU A 36 -8.15 -6.41 -5.54
N THR A 37 -7.95 -7.51 -4.81
CA THR A 37 -8.01 -7.57 -3.35
C THR A 37 -6.71 -8.16 -2.85
N ILE A 38 -5.90 -7.35 -2.18
CA ILE A 38 -4.52 -7.71 -1.81
C ILE A 38 -4.38 -7.55 -0.28
N PRO A 39 -4.38 -8.66 0.48
CA PRO A 39 -4.16 -8.60 1.92
C PRO A 39 -2.69 -8.36 2.23
N ILE A 40 -2.42 -7.37 3.09
CA ILE A 40 -1.09 -7.03 3.59
C ILE A 40 -1.09 -7.32 5.09
N ASN A 41 -0.39 -8.40 5.46
CA ASN A 41 -0.28 -8.88 6.83
C ASN A 41 1.01 -8.41 7.51
N SER A 42 1.94 -7.81 6.75
CA SER A 42 3.18 -7.23 7.25
C SER A 42 2.96 -5.82 7.80
N VAL A 43 3.87 -5.35 8.65
CA VAL A 43 3.89 -3.96 9.10
C VAL A 43 4.27 -3.05 7.93
N ILE A 44 3.38 -2.11 7.61
CA ILE A 44 3.57 -1.11 6.56
C ILE A 44 4.34 0.07 7.15
N HIS A 45 5.59 0.23 6.76
CA HIS A 45 6.44 1.36 7.14
C HIS A 45 6.50 2.41 6.01
N PRO A 46 6.99 3.65 6.24
CA PRO A 46 6.89 4.72 5.25
C PRO A 46 7.54 4.47 3.88
N THR A 47 8.55 3.59 3.82
CA THR A 47 9.22 3.18 2.57
C THR A 47 8.73 1.82 2.05
N TYR A 48 7.76 1.20 2.71
CA TYR A 48 7.17 -0.06 2.28
C TYR A 48 6.48 0.13 0.94
N GLU A 49 6.61 -0.88 0.09
CA GLU A 49 5.93 -0.94 -1.18
C GLU A 49 5.45 -2.37 -1.44
N GLU A 50 4.18 -2.51 -1.77
CA GLU A 50 3.62 -3.78 -2.22
C GLU A 50 3.71 -3.84 -3.74
N VAL A 51 4.36 -4.88 -4.28
CA VAL A 51 4.52 -5.06 -5.73
C VAL A 51 3.61 -6.19 -6.18
N VAL A 52 2.65 -5.87 -7.04
CA VAL A 52 1.76 -6.83 -7.68
C VAL A 52 2.27 -7.09 -9.11
N PRO A 53 2.86 -8.26 -9.38
CA PRO A 53 3.47 -8.51 -10.67
C PRO A 53 2.46 -8.52 -11.81
N ARG A 54 2.85 -8.02 -12.99
CA ARG A 54 2.05 -8.05 -14.24
C ARG A 54 0.76 -7.22 -14.22
N GLU A 55 0.57 -6.37 -13.23
CA GLU A 55 -0.59 -5.45 -13.13
C GLU A 55 -0.28 -4.01 -13.60
N GLY A 56 0.87 -3.80 -14.24
CA GLY A 56 1.27 -2.53 -14.84
C GLY A 56 0.75 -2.33 -16.28
N MET A 57 1.47 -1.52 -17.06
CA MET A 57 1.16 -1.24 -18.46
C MET A 57 1.68 -2.35 -19.39
N PRO A 58 1.03 -2.60 -20.55
CA PRO A 58 1.56 -3.47 -21.59
C PRO A 58 2.93 -3.01 -22.09
N ILE A 59 3.84 -3.96 -22.33
CA ILE A 59 5.17 -3.67 -22.85
C ILE A 59 5.09 -3.58 -24.39
N PRO A 60 5.45 -2.43 -25.01
CA PRO A 60 5.23 -2.22 -26.45
C PRO A 60 5.87 -3.27 -27.37
N LYS A 61 7.03 -3.80 -26.98
CA LYS A 61 7.78 -4.81 -27.76
C LYS A 61 7.34 -6.24 -27.47
N GLU A 62 6.58 -6.47 -26.40
CA GLU A 62 6.14 -7.78 -25.94
C GLU A 62 4.71 -7.66 -25.39
N PRO A 63 3.67 -7.62 -26.27
CA PRO A 63 2.30 -7.27 -25.87
C PRO A 63 1.65 -8.27 -24.90
N THR A 64 2.20 -9.48 -24.78
CA THR A 64 1.77 -10.49 -23.79
C THR A 64 2.35 -10.22 -22.40
N LYS A 65 3.33 -9.33 -22.27
CA LYS A 65 3.96 -8.94 -21.00
C LYS A 65 3.46 -7.58 -20.54
N ARG A 66 3.40 -7.43 -19.23
CA ARG A 66 3.03 -6.19 -18.54
C ARG A 66 4.07 -5.88 -17.48
N GLY A 67 4.27 -4.60 -17.19
CA GLY A 67 5.01 -4.19 -16.00
C GLY A 67 4.24 -4.52 -14.72
N ASN A 68 4.69 -3.97 -13.60
CA ASN A 68 4.13 -4.23 -12.28
C ASN A 68 3.21 -3.10 -11.80
N LEU A 69 2.32 -3.42 -10.88
CA LEU A 69 1.65 -2.42 -10.05
C LEU A 69 2.41 -2.29 -8.74
N ARG A 70 2.82 -1.06 -8.41
CA ARG A 70 3.55 -0.69 -7.21
C ARG A 70 2.63 0.12 -6.30
N ILE A 71 2.32 -0.41 -5.13
CA ILE A 71 1.41 0.22 -4.17
C ILE A 71 2.23 0.82 -3.05
N LYS A 72 2.21 2.15 -2.97
CA LYS A 72 2.85 2.94 -1.91
C LYS A 72 1.82 3.33 -0.86
N PHE A 73 2.29 3.63 0.34
CA PHE A 73 1.42 3.95 1.47
C PHE A 73 1.77 5.32 2.05
N ASN A 74 0.76 6.18 2.12
CA ASN A 74 0.83 7.41 2.90
C ASN A 74 0.15 7.16 4.24
N ILE A 75 0.97 6.98 5.27
CA ILE A 75 0.54 6.67 6.63
C ILE A 75 0.11 7.95 7.34
N LYS A 76 -1.18 8.02 7.69
CA LYS A 76 -1.74 9.11 8.49
C LYS A 76 -1.52 8.83 9.97
N PHE A 77 -0.62 9.60 10.57
CA PHE A 77 -0.43 9.61 12.01
C PHE A 77 -1.56 10.39 12.70
N PRO A 78 -2.00 9.95 13.90
CA PRO A 78 -2.92 10.73 14.71
C PRO A 78 -2.23 12.02 15.17
N THR A 79 -2.95 13.14 15.15
CA THR A 79 -2.41 14.45 15.59
C THR A 79 -2.35 14.56 17.11
N ARG A 80 -3.14 13.74 17.83
CA ARG A 80 -3.21 13.69 19.29
C ARG A 80 -3.48 12.25 19.75
N LEU A 81 -3.01 11.94 20.96
CA LEU A 81 -3.29 10.69 21.67
C LEU A 81 -3.57 11.02 23.14
N THR A 82 -4.51 10.31 23.75
CA THR A 82 -4.79 10.42 25.20
C THR A 82 -3.63 9.86 26.03
N ALA A 83 -3.58 10.20 27.32
CA ALA A 83 -2.58 9.65 28.23
C ALA A 83 -2.63 8.11 28.30
N GLU A 84 -3.84 7.55 28.29
CA GLU A 84 -4.09 6.11 28.27
C GLU A 84 -3.58 5.45 26.98
N GLN A 85 -3.90 6.02 25.81
CA GLN A 85 -3.41 5.51 24.52
C GLN A 85 -1.87 5.53 24.46
N LYS A 86 -1.24 6.62 24.93
CA LYS A 86 0.23 6.72 24.99
C LYS A 86 0.84 5.66 25.90
N SER A 87 0.23 5.42 27.08
CA SER A 87 0.67 4.39 28.02
C SER A 87 0.57 3.00 27.40
N GLY A 88 -0.58 2.69 26.77
CA GLY A 88 -0.80 1.41 26.08
C GLY A 88 0.22 1.17 24.97
N ILE A 89 0.45 2.15 24.10
CA ILE A 89 1.43 2.05 23.01
C ILE A 89 2.85 1.84 23.56
N LYS A 90 3.26 2.59 24.60
CA LYS A 90 4.56 2.39 25.24
C LYS A 90 4.73 0.98 25.79
N LYS A 91 3.69 0.40 26.40
CA LYS A 91 3.74 -0.94 26.95
C LYS A 91 3.86 -2.02 25.86
N LEU A 92 3.18 -1.83 24.73
CA LEU A 92 3.11 -2.81 23.64
C LEU A 92 4.29 -2.75 22.66
N LEU A 93 4.88 -1.56 22.46
CA LEU A 93 5.93 -1.32 21.46
C LEU A 93 7.30 -0.98 22.07
N ALA A 94 7.45 -1.08 23.40
CA ALA A 94 8.76 -0.96 24.03
C ALA A 94 9.71 -2.06 23.50
N PRO A 95 11.01 -1.76 23.34
CA PRO A 95 12.02 -2.74 22.95
C PRO A 95 12.17 -3.87 23.97
#